data_AF-W6UTB6-F1
#
_entry.id   AF-W6UTB6-F1
#
_cell.length_a   1.000
_cell.length_b   1.000
_cell.length_c   1.000
_cell.angle_alpha   90.00
_cell.angle_beta   90.00
_cell.angle_gamma   90.00
#
_symmetry.space_group_name_H-M   'P 1'
#
loop_
_entity.id
_entity.type
_entity.pdbx_description
1 polymer ?
#
loop_
_entity_poly.entity_id
_entity_poly.type
_entity_poly.pdbx_seq_one_letter_code
_entity_poly.pdbx_strand_id
1 'polypeptide(L)'
;MRKNLLFLLLDNEALSFMGSQRFLFDLTHGRVAQASDLPLNVESVESVIELAGIGLPLEDDRKLPIYYLLCDPGIAQQTENITSSIWRALNASADDQGSTVRFLNGSLVPPALLPPSLSTQALLKYFVRKGRPLSHIVISDRPATPPFADTFIDSFLDTRWPPSPTANEYLLRLANLLADALHRHLEPEVVNFLLSLKGPIPMQTYEPVDGHSWRVSHVVSHLLMGLTGHRLKECPPSTDYGAFTYMYGYYNGSTWCYRSLVETATSFFFLEDGAVAAPGWVRSVPFENQRFVRLFRSAPPSNDKLALALGIILTAITGLIALLVRAFADRLFVRTCDSHLPQSR
;
A
#
# COMPACT_ATOMS: atom_id res chain seq x y z
N MET A 1 28.63 -18.07 -8.77
CA MET A 1 28.20 -16.65 -8.84
C MET A 1 27.69 -16.28 -7.46
N ARG A 2 28.13 -15.13 -6.93
CA ARG A 2 27.67 -14.61 -5.64
C ARG A 2 26.19 -14.21 -5.75
N LYS A 3 25.35 -14.74 -4.87
CA LYS A 3 23.91 -14.39 -4.78
C LYS A 3 23.73 -13.15 -3.91
N ASN A 4 22.64 -12.39 -4.05
CA ASN A 4 22.29 -11.27 -3.17
C ASN A 4 20.83 -11.36 -2.77
N LEU A 5 20.47 -10.71 -1.67
CA LEU A 5 19.07 -10.58 -1.24
C LEU A 5 18.54 -9.20 -1.55
N LEU A 6 17.32 -9.19 -2.06
CA LEU A 6 16.50 -8.02 -2.23
C LEU A 6 15.20 -8.23 -1.46
N PHE A 7 14.97 -7.41 -0.44
CA PHE A 7 13.71 -7.37 0.29
C PHE A 7 12.75 -6.39 -0.40
N LEU A 8 11.57 -6.86 -0.75
CA LEU A 8 10.54 -6.06 -1.41
C LEU A 8 9.28 -6.06 -0.55
N LEU A 9 8.75 -4.88 -0.31
CA LEU A 9 7.38 -4.71 0.18
C LEU A 9 6.59 -3.99 -0.91
N LEU A 10 5.64 -4.71 -1.47
CA LEU A 10 4.86 -4.27 -2.62
C LEU A 10 3.52 -3.75 -2.13
N ASP A 11 3.21 -2.50 -2.49
CA ASP A 11 1.96 -1.85 -2.11
C ASP A 11 0.91 -2.04 -3.22
N ASN A 12 -0.38 -1.94 -2.84
CA ASN A 12 -1.52 -2.04 -3.77
C ASN A 12 -1.65 -3.38 -4.53
N GLU A 13 -1.18 -4.49 -3.96
CA GLU A 13 -1.35 -5.82 -4.59
C GLU A 13 -2.83 -6.21 -4.74
N ALA A 14 -3.68 -5.81 -3.78
CA ALA A 14 -5.14 -6.01 -3.85
C ALA A 14 -5.80 -5.30 -5.05
N LEU A 15 -5.16 -4.25 -5.58
CA LEU A 15 -5.65 -3.49 -6.73
C LEU A 15 -5.07 -4.03 -8.04
N SER A 16 -5.25 -5.33 -8.30
CA SER A 16 -4.75 -5.98 -9.52
C SER A 16 -3.22 -6.01 -9.66
N PHE A 17 -2.50 -6.26 -8.55
CA PHE A 17 -1.04 -6.45 -8.57
C PHE A 17 -0.27 -5.21 -9.04
N MET A 18 -0.76 -4.02 -8.71
CA MET A 18 -0.16 -2.76 -9.20
C MET A 18 1.31 -2.61 -8.78
N GLY A 19 1.65 -2.97 -7.53
CA GLY A 19 3.02 -2.89 -7.02
C GLY A 19 3.98 -3.83 -7.74
N SER A 20 3.65 -5.12 -7.81
CA SER A 20 4.46 -6.17 -8.42
C SER A 20 4.57 -6.02 -9.94
N GLN A 21 3.50 -5.61 -10.63
CA GLN A 21 3.56 -5.29 -12.06
C GLN A 21 4.49 -4.10 -12.32
N ARG A 22 4.48 -3.09 -11.45
CA ARG A 22 5.33 -1.93 -11.61
C ARG A 22 6.78 -2.25 -11.31
N PHE A 23 7.04 -3.04 -10.27
CA PHE A 23 8.37 -3.55 -10.01
C PHE A 23 8.91 -4.35 -11.21
N LEU A 24 8.12 -5.26 -11.78
CA LEU A 24 8.49 -5.99 -12.99
C LEU A 24 8.78 -5.04 -14.17
N PHE A 25 7.96 -4.02 -14.37
CA PHE A 25 8.17 -3.01 -15.42
C PHE A 25 9.52 -2.30 -15.24
N ASP A 26 9.80 -1.78 -14.04
CA ASP A 26 11.07 -1.09 -13.78
C ASP A 26 12.28 -2.02 -13.90
N LEU A 27 12.12 -3.29 -13.51
CA LEU A 27 13.16 -4.31 -13.58
C LEU A 27 13.49 -4.72 -15.04
N THR A 28 12.47 -4.80 -15.90
CA THR A 28 12.62 -5.14 -17.33
C THR A 28 13.14 -3.98 -18.16
N HIS A 29 12.86 -2.73 -17.74
CA HIS A 29 13.34 -1.52 -18.41
C HIS A 29 14.69 -1.02 -17.88
N GLY A 30 15.36 -1.78 -17.01
CA GLY A 30 16.67 -1.43 -16.45
C GLY A 30 16.64 -0.21 -15.52
N ARG A 31 15.46 0.27 -15.12
CA ARG A 31 15.30 1.42 -14.22
C ARG A 31 15.79 1.08 -12.82
N VAL A 32 15.56 -0.16 -12.39
CA VAL A 32 16.13 -0.70 -11.15
C VAL A 32 17.66 -0.68 -11.20
N ALA A 33 18.26 -1.17 -12.29
CA ALA A 33 19.71 -1.15 -12.46
C ALA A 33 20.27 0.28 -12.48
N GLN A 34 19.61 1.19 -13.19
CA GLN A 34 20.02 2.59 -13.29
C GLN A 34 19.95 3.33 -11.95
N ALA A 35 18.88 3.12 -11.18
CA ALA A 35 18.71 3.73 -9.86
C ALA A 35 19.69 3.15 -8.83
N SER A 36 19.96 1.84 -8.94
CA SER A 36 20.83 1.11 -8.01
C SER A 36 22.33 1.26 -8.26
N ASP A 37 22.72 1.59 -9.49
CA ASP A 37 24.08 1.39 -10.02
C ASP A 37 24.58 -0.07 -9.84
N LEU A 38 23.63 -1.01 -9.76
CA LEU A 38 23.89 -2.45 -9.68
C LEU A 38 23.39 -3.12 -10.97
N PRO A 39 24.00 -4.25 -11.37
CA PRO A 39 23.52 -5.02 -12.52
C PRO A 39 22.23 -5.81 -12.20
N LEU A 40 21.30 -5.21 -11.45
CA LEU A 40 20.02 -5.79 -11.05
C LEU A 40 19.00 -5.59 -12.17
N ASN A 41 18.80 -6.64 -12.95
CA ASN A 41 17.82 -6.70 -14.02
C ASN A 41 16.94 -7.95 -13.87
N VAL A 42 15.93 -8.08 -14.73
CA VAL A 42 15.00 -9.22 -14.63
C VAL A 42 15.71 -10.56 -14.74
N GLU A 43 16.75 -10.66 -15.56
CA GLU A 43 17.51 -11.90 -15.76
C GLU A 43 18.37 -12.28 -14.56
N SER A 44 18.72 -11.32 -13.70
CA SER A 44 19.50 -11.55 -12.47
C SER A 44 18.68 -12.20 -11.33
N VAL A 45 17.35 -12.25 -11.46
CA VAL A 45 16.49 -12.92 -10.47
C VAL A 45 16.62 -14.43 -10.61
N GLU A 46 17.16 -15.09 -9.58
CA GLU A 46 17.31 -16.54 -9.54
C GLU A 46 16.12 -17.24 -8.86
N SER A 47 15.66 -16.68 -7.74
CA SER A 47 14.59 -17.26 -6.94
C SER A 47 13.79 -16.20 -6.19
N VAL A 48 12.51 -16.48 -5.92
CA VAL A 48 11.62 -15.61 -5.13
C VAL A 48 11.10 -16.36 -3.90
N ILE A 49 11.11 -15.70 -2.75
CA ILE A 49 10.42 -16.16 -1.55
C ILE A 49 9.37 -15.11 -1.20
N GLU A 50 8.09 -15.50 -1.20
CA GLU A 50 6.98 -14.62 -0.84
C GLU A 50 6.32 -15.09 0.45
N LEU A 51 5.97 -14.15 1.33
CA LEU A 51 5.21 -14.42 2.55
C LEU A 51 3.76 -13.95 2.31
N ALA A 52 2.77 -14.84 2.43
CA ALA A 52 1.38 -14.52 2.11
C ALA A 52 0.42 -15.18 3.09
N GLY A 53 -0.29 -14.36 3.88
CA GLY A 53 -1.17 -14.84 4.94
C GLY A 53 -0.40 -15.73 5.91
N ILE A 54 0.38 -15.15 6.81
CA ILE A 54 1.25 -15.91 7.74
C ILE A 54 0.84 -15.69 9.21
N GLY A 55 -0.28 -15.00 9.43
CA GLY A 55 -0.73 -14.54 10.74
C GLY A 55 -1.56 -15.56 11.52
N LEU A 56 -2.09 -16.59 10.86
CA LEU A 56 -3.00 -17.58 11.44
C LEU A 56 -2.54 -19.04 11.21
N PRO A 57 -1.27 -19.41 11.51
CA PRO A 57 -0.83 -20.78 11.33
C PRO A 57 -1.62 -21.74 12.23
N LEU A 58 -1.93 -22.92 11.70
CA LEU A 58 -2.45 -24.02 12.50
C LEU A 58 -1.34 -24.57 13.41
N GLU A 59 -1.73 -25.16 14.54
CA GLU A 59 -0.81 -25.86 15.43
C GLU A 59 -0.80 -27.36 15.14
N ASP A 60 0.37 -27.99 15.26
CA ASP A 60 0.46 -29.46 15.29
C ASP A 60 0.25 -30.02 16.72
N ASP A 61 0.32 -31.34 16.88
CA ASP A 61 0.15 -32.02 18.18
C ASP A 61 1.15 -31.55 19.26
N ARG A 62 2.27 -30.94 18.85
CA ARG A 62 3.31 -30.39 19.74
C ARG A 62 3.14 -28.89 19.98
N LYS A 63 2.04 -28.29 19.52
CA LYS A 63 1.77 -26.84 19.57
C LYS A 63 2.76 -26.00 18.76
N LEU A 64 3.34 -26.59 17.72
CA LEU A 64 4.23 -25.88 16.81
C LEU A 64 3.42 -25.26 15.66
N PRO A 65 3.71 -24.02 15.25
CA PRO A 65 3.05 -23.41 14.11
C PRO A 65 3.43 -24.15 12.82
N ILE A 66 2.40 -24.47 12.03
CA ILE A 66 2.51 -25.10 10.72
C ILE A 66 2.44 -24.01 9.65
N TYR A 67 3.46 -23.96 8.80
CA TYR A 67 3.46 -23.16 7.58
C TYR A 67 3.58 -24.06 6.35
N TYR A 68 2.86 -23.70 5.30
CA TYR A 68 2.83 -24.41 4.04
C TYR A 68 3.73 -23.73 3.03
N LEU A 69 4.58 -24.54 2.39
CA LEU A 69 5.40 -24.13 1.26
C LEU A 69 4.61 -24.41 -0.02
N LEU A 70 4.25 -23.34 -0.73
CA LEU A 70 3.50 -23.39 -1.98
C LEU A 70 4.42 -23.06 -3.16
N CYS A 71 4.29 -23.81 -4.24
CA CYS A 71 4.96 -23.58 -5.52
C CYS A 71 4.10 -24.10 -6.67
N ASP A 72 4.30 -23.56 -7.87
CA ASP A 72 3.77 -24.18 -9.08
C ASP A 72 4.52 -25.49 -9.36
N PRO A 73 3.84 -26.66 -9.39
CA PRO A 73 4.51 -27.95 -9.54
C PRO A 73 5.26 -28.09 -10.87
N GLY A 74 4.73 -27.51 -11.95
CA GLY A 74 5.32 -27.60 -13.28
C GLY A 74 6.62 -26.79 -13.38
N ILE A 75 6.66 -25.63 -12.71
CA ILE A 75 7.88 -24.82 -12.60
C ILE A 75 8.86 -25.48 -11.62
N ALA A 76 8.38 -25.95 -10.46
CA ALA A 76 9.22 -26.58 -9.43
C ALA A 76 9.95 -27.81 -9.95
N GLN A 77 9.32 -28.61 -10.82
CA GLN A 77 9.98 -29.74 -11.49
C GLN A 77 11.14 -29.29 -12.39
N GLN A 78 11.00 -28.15 -13.07
CA GLN A 78 12.05 -27.62 -13.94
C GLN A 78 13.16 -26.92 -13.16
N THR A 79 12.86 -26.41 -11.96
CA THR A 79 13.81 -25.70 -11.09
C THR A 79 14.17 -26.49 -9.84
N GLU A 80 14.07 -27.82 -9.89
CA GLU A 80 14.16 -28.72 -8.73
C GLU A 80 15.40 -28.45 -7.87
N ASN A 81 16.56 -28.29 -8.51
CA ASN A 81 17.82 -28.05 -7.80
C ASN A 81 17.76 -26.81 -6.89
N ILE A 82 17.15 -25.71 -7.35
CA ILE A 82 17.07 -24.45 -6.62
C ILE A 82 15.95 -24.53 -5.58
N THR A 83 14.75 -24.96 -5.98
CA THR A 83 13.58 -25.05 -5.09
C THR A 83 13.84 -26.02 -3.93
N SER A 84 14.38 -27.20 -4.21
CA SER A 84 14.73 -28.20 -3.18
C SER A 84 15.92 -27.76 -2.32
N SER A 85 16.81 -26.90 -2.83
CA SER A 85 17.88 -26.31 -2.01
C SER A 85 17.33 -25.33 -0.98
N ILE A 86 16.37 -24.46 -1.36
CA ILE A 86 15.71 -23.55 -0.43
C ILE A 86 14.88 -24.33 0.61
N TRP A 87 14.16 -25.38 0.20
CA TRP A 87 13.42 -26.23 1.15
C TRP A 87 14.33 -26.89 2.18
N ARG A 88 15.49 -27.41 1.75
CA ARG A 88 16.48 -27.98 2.66
C ARG A 88 17.03 -26.94 3.63
N ALA A 89 17.29 -25.71 3.18
CA ALA A 89 17.76 -24.63 4.04
C ALA A 89 16.72 -24.24 5.09
N LEU A 90 15.44 -24.14 4.70
CA LEU A 90 14.33 -23.88 5.63
C LEU A 90 14.19 -24.98 6.68
N ASN A 91 14.21 -26.25 6.27
CA ASN A 91 14.11 -27.38 7.20
C ASN A 91 15.33 -27.46 8.13
N ALA A 92 16.55 -27.30 7.60
CA ALA A 92 17.76 -27.31 8.43
C ALA A 92 17.76 -26.16 9.46
N SER A 93 17.27 -24.98 9.07
CA SER A 93 17.12 -23.86 10.00
C SER A 93 16.06 -24.14 11.08
N ALA A 94 14.96 -24.80 10.71
CA ALA A 94 13.95 -25.26 11.67
C ALA A 94 14.55 -26.23 12.70
N ASP A 95 15.30 -27.22 12.24
CA ASP A 95 15.88 -28.28 13.07
C ASP A 95 16.95 -27.73 14.03
N ASP A 96 17.83 -26.86 13.55
CA ASP A 96 18.89 -26.26 14.38
C ASP A 96 18.35 -25.33 15.47
N GLN A 97 17.17 -24.75 15.25
CA GLN A 97 16.45 -23.97 16.27
C GLN A 97 15.58 -24.83 17.18
N GLY A 98 15.70 -26.17 17.14
CA GLY A 98 14.95 -27.09 17.99
C GLY A 98 13.55 -27.42 17.46
N SER A 99 13.37 -27.43 16.14
CA SER A 99 12.10 -27.67 15.44
C SER A 99 10.98 -26.72 15.91
N THR A 100 11.27 -25.41 15.97
CA THR A 100 10.35 -24.38 16.47
C THR A 100 9.17 -24.06 15.55
N VAL A 101 9.29 -24.44 14.28
CA VAL A 101 8.31 -24.24 13.21
C VAL A 101 8.27 -25.50 12.35
N ARG A 102 7.08 -25.87 11.85
CA ARG A 102 6.91 -27.02 10.96
C ARG A 102 6.53 -26.57 9.56
N PHE A 103 7.34 -26.94 8.57
CA PHE A 103 6.99 -26.73 7.16
C PHE A 103 6.34 -27.96 6.55
N LEU A 104 5.25 -27.77 5.84
CA LEU A 104 4.57 -28.80 5.05
C LEU A 104 4.51 -28.39 3.58
N ASN A 105 4.53 -29.36 2.68
CA ASN A 105 4.28 -29.09 1.27
C ASN A 105 2.78 -28.88 1.04
N GLY A 106 2.38 -27.63 0.79
CA GLY A 106 0.98 -27.26 0.55
C GLY A 106 0.55 -27.35 -0.91
N SER A 107 1.44 -27.79 -1.81
CA SER A 107 1.21 -27.91 -3.26
C SER A 107 0.81 -29.33 -3.69
N LEU A 108 0.57 -30.24 -2.74
CA LEU A 108 0.35 -31.66 -3.02
C LEU A 108 -1.09 -32.03 -3.44
N VAL A 109 -2.05 -31.10 -3.33
CA VAL A 109 -3.46 -31.38 -3.63
C VAL A 109 -3.82 -30.81 -5.01
N PRO A 110 -4.08 -31.65 -6.03
CA PRO A 110 -4.49 -31.18 -7.35
C PRO A 110 -5.91 -30.59 -7.33
N PRO A 111 -6.19 -29.52 -8.11
CA PRO A 111 -5.23 -28.75 -8.89
C PRO A 111 -4.43 -27.82 -7.97
N ALA A 112 -3.10 -28.00 -7.95
CA ALA A 112 -2.20 -27.17 -7.17
C ALA A 112 -1.98 -25.83 -7.89
N LEU A 113 -3.00 -24.97 -7.85
CA LEU A 113 -2.92 -23.61 -8.33
C LEU A 113 -2.38 -22.73 -7.21
N LEU A 114 -1.42 -21.88 -7.53
CA LEU A 114 -0.97 -20.82 -6.63
C LEU A 114 -2.17 -19.92 -6.25
N PRO A 115 -2.29 -19.50 -4.97
CA PRO A 115 -3.31 -18.55 -4.57
C PRO A 115 -3.34 -17.31 -5.46
N PRO A 116 -4.54 -16.82 -5.85
CA PRO A 116 -4.65 -15.73 -6.80
C PRO A 116 -4.13 -14.40 -6.27
N SER A 117 -3.95 -14.24 -4.96
CA SER A 117 -3.48 -13.01 -4.30
C SER A 117 -1.96 -12.85 -4.27
N LEU A 118 -1.20 -13.75 -4.90
CA LEU A 118 0.27 -13.73 -4.82
C LEU A 118 0.90 -12.78 -5.82
N SER A 119 1.75 -11.91 -5.32
CA SER A 119 2.54 -10.91 -6.06
C SER A 119 3.49 -11.57 -7.06
N THR A 120 4.03 -12.75 -6.70
CA THR A 120 4.96 -13.52 -7.53
C THR A 120 4.37 -13.90 -8.89
N GLN A 121 3.04 -13.95 -9.04
CA GLN A 121 2.40 -14.26 -10.32
C GLN A 121 2.78 -13.30 -11.45
N ALA A 122 3.02 -12.02 -11.15
CA ALA A 122 3.48 -11.05 -12.15
C ALA A 122 4.82 -11.48 -12.77
N LEU A 123 5.78 -11.86 -11.93
CA LEU A 123 7.08 -12.37 -12.36
C LEU A 123 6.95 -13.72 -13.07
N LEU A 124 6.21 -14.68 -12.51
CA LEU A 124 6.04 -15.99 -13.12
C LEU A 124 5.47 -15.90 -14.54
N LYS A 125 4.46 -15.05 -14.76
CA LYS A 125 3.87 -14.82 -16.08
C LYS A 125 4.90 -14.30 -17.09
N TYR A 126 5.79 -13.40 -16.66
CA TYR A 126 6.87 -12.90 -17.51
C TYR A 126 7.87 -14.01 -17.88
N PHE A 127 8.36 -14.72 -16.87
CA PHE A 127 9.38 -15.76 -17.02
C PHE A 127 8.91 -16.95 -17.85
N VAL A 128 7.66 -17.41 -17.63
CA VAL A 128 7.03 -18.46 -18.43
C VAL A 128 6.92 -18.04 -19.90
N ARG A 129 6.53 -16.80 -20.20
CA ARG A 129 6.47 -16.28 -21.59
C ARG A 129 7.84 -16.23 -22.26
N LYS A 130 8.92 -16.09 -21.49
CA LYS A 130 10.30 -16.11 -21.97
C LYS A 130 10.88 -17.52 -22.08
N GLY A 131 10.13 -18.56 -21.72
CA GLY A 131 10.61 -19.94 -21.72
C GLY A 131 11.67 -20.23 -20.66
N ARG A 132 11.78 -19.39 -19.61
CA ARG A 132 12.71 -19.55 -18.51
C ARG A 132 11.93 -19.72 -17.21
N PRO A 133 11.90 -20.91 -16.57
CA PRO A 133 11.17 -21.09 -15.32
C PRO A 133 11.88 -20.36 -14.16
N LEU A 134 11.10 -19.68 -13.32
CA LEU A 134 11.60 -18.96 -12.13
C LEU A 134 11.29 -19.76 -10.87
N SER A 135 12.35 -20.17 -10.15
CA SER A 135 12.18 -20.84 -8.86
C SER A 135 11.47 -19.91 -7.88
N HIS A 136 10.44 -20.41 -7.21
CA HIS A 136 9.70 -19.62 -6.24
C HIS A 136 9.12 -20.51 -5.14
N ILE A 137 9.02 -19.93 -3.94
CA ILE A 137 8.38 -20.54 -2.79
C ILE A 137 7.53 -19.47 -2.11
N VAL A 138 6.28 -19.82 -1.85
CA VAL A 138 5.37 -18.99 -1.05
C VAL A 138 5.19 -19.67 0.29
N ILE A 139 5.42 -18.93 1.37
CA ILE A 139 5.17 -19.39 2.74
C ILE A 139 3.82 -18.84 3.18
N SER A 140 2.91 -19.74 3.53
CA SER A 140 1.54 -19.40 3.92
C SER A 140 1.10 -20.18 5.15
N ASP A 141 0.15 -19.65 5.91
CA ASP A 141 -0.50 -20.34 7.02
C ASP A 141 -1.50 -21.42 6.59
N ARG A 142 -1.73 -21.55 5.27
CA ARG A 142 -2.68 -22.51 4.69
C ARG A 142 -2.14 -23.24 3.45
N PRO A 143 -2.68 -24.42 3.11
CA PRO A 143 -2.44 -25.03 1.82
C PRO A 143 -3.02 -24.17 0.68
N ALA A 144 -2.64 -24.46 -0.57
CA ALA A 144 -3.07 -23.69 -1.74
C ALA A 144 -4.60 -23.64 -1.90
N THR A 145 -5.28 -24.72 -1.55
CA THR A 145 -6.74 -24.86 -1.67
C THR A 145 -7.50 -24.04 -0.64
N PRO A 146 -8.71 -23.54 -0.95
CA PRO A 146 -9.62 -22.95 0.03
C PRO A 146 -9.97 -23.93 1.17
N PRO A 147 -10.46 -23.43 2.32
CA PRO A 147 -10.71 -22.02 2.63
C PRO A 147 -9.44 -21.22 3.00
N PHE A 148 -9.53 -19.89 2.98
CA PHE A 148 -8.51 -19.03 3.59
C PHE A 148 -8.52 -19.21 5.12
N ALA A 149 -7.35 -19.15 5.76
CA ALA A 149 -7.26 -19.21 7.22
C ALA A 149 -7.93 -17.98 7.86
N ASP A 150 -7.78 -16.81 7.24
CA ASP A 150 -8.52 -15.61 7.58
C ASP A 150 -9.88 -15.57 6.87
N THR A 151 -10.95 -15.55 7.67
CA THR A 151 -12.34 -15.44 7.19
C THR A 151 -12.74 -14.00 6.86
N PHE A 152 -11.95 -13.01 7.26
CA PHE A 152 -12.22 -11.58 7.08
C PHE A 152 -11.24 -10.89 6.14
N ILE A 153 -10.52 -11.65 5.31
CA ILE A 153 -9.55 -11.11 4.35
C ILE A 153 -10.13 -9.93 3.55
N ASP A 154 -9.39 -8.81 3.52
CA ASP A 154 -9.75 -7.54 2.87
C ASP A 154 -11.09 -6.92 3.34
N SER A 155 -11.62 -7.34 4.49
CA SER A 155 -12.85 -6.82 5.09
C SER A 155 -12.56 -5.74 6.12
N PHE A 156 -13.49 -4.80 6.30
CA PHE A 156 -13.47 -3.84 7.41
C PHE A 156 -13.59 -4.50 8.79
N LEU A 157 -13.87 -5.81 8.83
CA LEU A 157 -13.92 -6.62 10.04
C LEU A 157 -12.53 -7.14 10.46
N ASP A 158 -11.55 -7.15 9.56
CA ASP A 158 -10.17 -7.54 9.88
C ASP A 158 -9.42 -6.38 10.55
N THR A 159 -9.63 -6.23 11.86
CA THR A 159 -9.12 -5.08 12.62
C THR A 159 -8.28 -5.47 13.83
N ARG A 160 -8.20 -6.77 14.15
CA ARG A 160 -7.60 -7.24 15.39
C ARG A 160 -6.20 -7.79 15.17
N TRP A 161 -5.21 -7.05 15.68
CA TRP A 161 -3.85 -7.54 15.84
C TRP A 161 -3.41 -7.53 17.32
N PRO A 162 -2.74 -8.57 17.83
CA PRO A 162 -2.55 -9.88 17.19
C PRO A 162 -3.87 -10.69 17.17
N PRO A 163 -4.06 -11.58 16.18
CA PRO A 163 -5.29 -12.38 16.06
C PRO A 163 -5.41 -13.45 17.16
N SER A 164 -4.28 -13.92 17.68
CA SER A 164 -4.19 -14.81 18.83
C SER A 164 -3.05 -14.35 19.77
N PRO A 165 -3.05 -14.78 21.05
CA PRO A 165 -1.95 -14.46 21.97
C PRO A 165 -0.57 -14.96 21.50
N THR A 166 -0.54 -16.05 20.72
CA THR A 166 0.70 -16.71 20.24
C THR A 166 1.17 -16.18 18.88
N ALA A 167 0.36 -15.43 18.14
CA ALA A 167 0.67 -15.00 16.77
C ALA A 167 1.98 -14.21 16.65
N ASN A 168 2.25 -13.29 17.59
CA ASN A 168 3.51 -12.53 17.60
C ASN A 168 4.74 -13.43 17.81
N GLU A 169 4.61 -14.43 18.70
CA GLU A 169 5.69 -15.38 18.97
C GLU A 169 5.95 -16.28 17.75
N TYR A 170 4.88 -16.75 17.09
CA TYR A 170 4.98 -17.56 15.88
C TYR A 170 5.64 -16.80 14.73
N LEU A 171 5.29 -15.53 14.53
CA LEU A 171 5.94 -14.68 13.53
C LEU A 171 7.41 -14.42 13.85
N LEU A 172 7.75 -14.20 15.13
CA LEU A 172 9.15 -14.02 15.52
C LEU A 172 9.98 -15.29 15.26
N ARG A 173 9.43 -16.47 15.59
CA ARG A 173 10.07 -17.77 15.29
C ARG A 173 10.26 -17.95 13.79
N LEU A 174 9.23 -17.68 12.99
CA LEU A 174 9.33 -17.75 11.53
C LEU A 174 10.37 -16.76 10.97
N ALA A 175 10.41 -15.53 11.48
CA ALA A 175 11.37 -14.52 11.04
C ALA A 175 12.82 -14.91 11.35
N ASN A 176 13.10 -15.43 12.56
CA ASN A 176 14.43 -15.90 12.95
C ASN A 176 14.88 -17.10 12.12
N LEU A 177 13.96 -18.03 11.84
CA LEU A 177 14.23 -19.16 10.96
C LEU A 177 14.53 -18.69 9.54
N LEU A 178 13.70 -17.79 8.98
CA LEU A 178 13.93 -17.25 7.64
C LEU A 178 15.27 -16.53 7.56
N ALA A 179 15.65 -15.74 8.57
CA ALA A 179 16.93 -15.07 8.60
C ALA A 179 18.11 -16.06 8.56
N ASP A 180 18.06 -17.15 9.34
CA ASP A 180 19.09 -18.17 9.35
C ASP A 180 19.12 -19.00 8.05
N ALA A 181 17.96 -19.40 7.52
CA ALA A 181 17.85 -20.07 6.23
C ALA A 181 18.41 -19.22 5.07
N LEU A 182 18.09 -17.92 5.06
CA LEU A 182 18.61 -16.96 4.08
C LEU A 182 20.12 -16.77 4.24
N HIS A 183 20.62 -16.64 5.48
CA HIS A 183 22.04 -16.52 5.76
C HIS A 183 22.83 -17.73 5.26
N ARG A 184 22.31 -18.95 5.40
CA ARG A 184 22.93 -20.18 4.87
C ARG A 184 22.94 -20.25 3.34
N HIS A 185 21.99 -19.59 2.70
CA HIS A 185 21.91 -19.49 1.24
C HIS A 185 22.79 -18.38 0.66
N LEU A 186 23.33 -17.51 1.51
CA LEU A 186 24.32 -16.51 1.14
C LEU A 186 25.74 -17.00 1.46
N GLU A 187 26.70 -16.63 0.62
CA GLU A 187 28.10 -16.81 0.98
C GLU A 187 28.48 -15.81 2.11
N PRO A 188 29.38 -16.15 3.05
CA PRO A 188 29.81 -15.22 4.11
C PRO A 188 30.38 -13.89 3.57
N GLU A 189 31.01 -13.94 2.40
CA GLU A 189 31.53 -12.77 1.68
C GLU A 189 30.41 -11.89 1.07
N VAL A 190 29.25 -12.49 0.80
CA VAL A 190 28.04 -11.81 0.33
C VAL A 190 27.39 -11.02 1.44
N VAL A 191 27.39 -11.51 2.68
CA VAL A 191 26.92 -10.73 3.84
C VAL A 191 27.77 -9.45 3.96
N ASN A 192 29.09 -9.57 3.82
CA ASN A 192 29.99 -8.42 3.76
C ASN A 192 29.76 -7.54 2.51
N PHE A 193 29.37 -8.14 1.37
CA PHE A 193 29.04 -7.41 0.15
C PHE A 193 27.72 -6.64 0.25
N LEU A 194 26.66 -7.23 0.80
CA LEU A 194 25.38 -6.57 1.10
C LEU A 194 25.58 -5.38 2.04
N LEU A 195 26.50 -5.52 3.01
CA LEU A 195 26.96 -4.42 3.86
C LEU A 195 27.86 -3.40 3.13
N SER A 196 28.42 -3.76 1.97
CA SER A 196 29.30 -2.91 1.14
C SER A 196 28.60 -2.24 -0.04
N LEU A 197 27.36 -2.62 -0.35
CA LEU A 197 26.58 -2.08 -1.45
C LEU A 197 26.41 -0.55 -1.27
N LYS A 198 26.84 0.20 -2.29
CA LYS A 198 26.72 1.66 -2.36
C LYS A 198 25.63 2.04 -3.38
N GLY A 199 24.38 1.70 -3.10
CA GLY A 199 23.25 2.10 -3.94
C GLY A 199 21.94 1.42 -3.55
N PRO A 200 20.78 2.05 -3.81
CA PRO A 200 19.47 1.61 -3.39
C PRO A 200 18.96 0.48 -4.27
N ILE A 201 17.89 -0.17 -3.84
CA ILE A 201 17.01 -0.92 -4.73
C ILE A 201 15.61 -0.30 -4.57
N PRO A 202 14.91 0.03 -5.67
CA PRO A 202 13.72 0.87 -5.61
C PRO A 202 12.58 0.19 -4.85
N MET A 203 11.97 0.95 -3.95
CA MET A 203 10.70 0.62 -3.33
C MET A 203 9.72 1.79 -3.45
N GLN A 204 8.43 1.46 -3.55
CA GLN A 204 7.37 2.42 -3.84
C GLN A 204 6.83 3.12 -2.59
N THR A 205 6.55 4.42 -2.69
CA THR A 205 5.61 5.12 -1.80
C THR A 205 4.60 6.01 -2.56
N TYR A 206 3.29 5.84 -2.32
CA TYR A 206 2.18 6.55 -3.00
C TYR A 206 1.69 7.83 -2.30
N GLU A 207 1.73 9.03 -2.90
CA GLU A 207 1.14 10.24 -2.25
C GLU A 207 -0.34 10.11 -1.90
N PRO A 208 -0.77 10.43 -0.65
CA PRO A 208 -2.18 10.46 -0.34
C PRO A 208 -2.77 11.63 -1.10
N VAL A 209 -3.82 11.36 -1.87
CA VAL A 209 -4.61 12.38 -2.59
C VAL A 209 -5.10 13.49 -1.65
N ASP A 210 -5.22 13.19 -0.36
CA ASP A 210 -5.76 14.10 0.66
C ASP A 210 -4.69 14.69 1.61
N GLY A 211 -3.38 14.53 1.34
CA GLY A 211 -2.27 15.24 2.02
C GLY A 211 -2.06 14.99 3.53
N HIS A 212 -2.97 14.28 4.23
CA HIS A 212 -3.03 14.25 5.70
C HIS A 212 -3.00 12.85 6.35
N SER A 213 -2.76 11.77 5.61
CA SER A 213 -2.63 10.43 6.21
C SER A 213 -1.16 9.97 6.28
N TRP A 214 -0.77 9.47 7.46
CA TRP A 214 0.48 8.70 7.59
C TRP A 214 0.32 7.41 6.78
N ARG A 215 1.18 7.19 5.80
CA ARG A 215 1.15 5.95 5.00
C ARG A 215 1.77 4.82 5.78
N VAL A 216 1.18 3.63 5.68
CA VAL A 216 1.83 2.39 6.10
C VAL A 216 3.19 2.25 5.40
N SER A 217 3.27 2.55 4.09
CA SER A 217 4.53 2.54 3.34
C SER A 217 5.60 3.48 3.96
N HIS A 218 5.20 4.67 4.42
CA HIS A 218 6.12 5.62 5.06
C HIS A 218 6.63 5.09 6.40
N VAL A 219 5.73 4.58 7.25
CA VAL A 219 6.11 3.98 8.55
C VAL A 219 7.02 2.77 8.33
N VAL A 220 6.66 1.90 7.39
CA VAL A 220 7.44 0.73 7.01
C VAL A 220 8.83 1.12 6.51
N SER A 221 8.94 2.08 5.58
CA SER A 221 10.23 2.57 5.10
C SER A 221 11.10 3.07 6.25
N HIS A 222 10.57 3.89 7.17
CA HIS A 222 11.32 4.37 8.34
C HIS A 222 11.74 3.25 9.28
N LEU A 223 10.87 2.26 9.52
CA LEU A 223 11.21 1.09 10.33
C LEU A 223 12.31 0.26 9.67
N LEU A 224 12.21 -0.02 8.37
CA LEU A 224 13.27 -0.70 7.62
C LEU A 224 14.57 0.10 7.68
N MET A 225 14.52 1.42 7.56
CA MET A 225 15.69 2.27 7.69
C MET A 225 16.31 2.21 9.09
N GLY A 226 15.51 2.14 10.15
CA GLY A 226 16.01 1.94 11.51
C GLY A 226 16.62 0.55 11.73
N LEU A 227 16.06 -0.48 11.10
CA LEU A 227 16.50 -1.87 11.24
C LEU A 227 17.73 -2.22 10.39
N THR A 228 17.85 -1.63 9.21
CA THR A 228 18.90 -1.96 8.22
C THR A 228 19.92 -0.85 8.03
N GLY A 229 19.57 0.38 8.39
CA GLY A 229 20.40 1.55 8.17
C GLY A 229 21.50 1.72 9.20
N HIS A 230 22.63 2.25 8.75
CA HIS A 230 23.71 2.65 9.63
C HIS A 230 23.44 4.05 10.18
N ARG A 231 23.28 4.17 11.50
CA ARG A 231 23.23 5.47 12.17
C ARG A 231 24.56 6.21 12.04
N LEU A 232 24.54 7.43 11.54
CA LEU A 232 25.68 8.32 11.44
C LEU A 232 25.86 9.10 12.74
N LYS A 233 27.12 9.34 13.13
CA LYS A 233 27.46 10.16 14.30
C LYS A 233 27.17 11.64 14.05
N GLU A 234 27.47 12.10 12.84
CA GLU A 234 27.20 13.44 12.36
C GLU A 234 26.40 13.35 11.06
N CYS A 235 25.39 14.21 10.93
CA CYS A 235 24.64 14.34 9.69
C CYS A 235 25.54 14.99 8.63
N PRO A 236 25.69 14.41 7.43
CA PRO A 236 26.40 15.08 6.36
C PRO A 236 25.64 16.36 5.95
N PRO A 237 26.31 17.34 5.31
CA PRO A 237 25.65 18.55 4.86
C PRO A 237 24.54 18.23 3.85
N SER A 238 23.55 19.13 3.71
CA SER A 238 22.36 18.86 2.90
C SER A 238 22.65 18.65 1.40
N THR A 239 23.78 19.14 0.92
CA THR A 239 24.29 18.89 -0.43
C THR A 239 24.73 17.44 -0.65
N ASP A 240 25.05 16.75 0.44
CA ASP A 240 25.53 15.37 0.48
C ASP A 240 24.41 14.42 0.95
N TYR A 241 23.20 14.95 1.19
CA TYR A 241 21.98 14.14 1.27
C TYR A 241 21.71 13.54 -0.11
N GLY A 242 22.41 12.45 -0.41
CA GLY A 242 22.06 11.56 -1.50
C GLY A 242 20.81 10.75 -1.18
N ALA A 243 20.35 9.97 -2.15
CA ALA A 243 19.15 9.13 -2.04
C ALA A 243 19.20 8.05 -0.91
N PHE A 244 20.31 7.94 -0.15
CA PHE A 244 20.51 6.95 0.92
C PHE A 244 20.75 7.56 2.30
N THR A 245 20.84 8.89 2.40
CA THR A 245 21.02 9.55 3.69
C THR A 245 19.71 10.20 4.08
N TYR A 246 19.13 9.70 5.15
CA TYR A 246 17.87 10.18 5.67
C TYR A 246 18.06 10.82 7.04
N MET A 247 17.52 12.02 7.19
CA MET A 247 17.44 12.70 8.47
C MET A 247 16.17 12.25 9.19
N TYR A 248 16.34 11.55 10.31
CA TYR A 248 15.24 11.08 11.13
C TYR A 248 15.10 11.96 12.38
N GLY A 249 14.24 12.97 12.27
CA GLY A 249 13.70 13.73 13.39
C GLY A 249 14.70 14.45 14.29
N TYR A 250 14.17 15.29 15.17
CA TYR A 250 14.90 15.90 16.28
C TYR A 250 14.32 15.33 17.57
N TYR A 251 15.05 14.43 18.23
CA TYR A 251 14.61 13.84 19.49
C TYR A 251 15.58 14.20 20.60
N ASN A 252 15.04 14.80 21.66
CA ASN A 252 15.77 15.19 22.87
C ASN A 252 17.06 16.00 22.62
N GLY A 253 17.01 16.98 21.71
CA GLY A 253 18.16 17.85 21.45
C GLY A 253 19.11 17.37 20.34
N SER A 254 18.87 16.21 19.73
CA SER A 254 19.77 15.64 18.73
C SER A 254 19.03 15.24 17.45
N THR A 255 19.58 15.65 16.29
CA THR A 255 19.20 15.15 14.96
C THR A 255 19.86 13.80 14.73
N TRP A 256 19.10 12.79 14.31
CA TRP A 256 19.68 11.50 13.95
C TRP A 256 19.68 11.35 12.44
N CYS A 257 20.83 10.94 11.87
CA CYS A 257 20.93 10.63 10.46
C CYS A 257 21.21 9.15 10.26
N TYR A 258 20.53 8.56 9.29
CA TYR A 258 20.68 7.16 8.93
C TYR A 258 21.12 7.09 7.48
N ARG A 259 22.12 6.24 7.22
CA ARG A 259 22.44 5.80 5.88
C ARG A 259 21.79 4.45 5.64
N SER A 260 20.79 4.36 4.78
CA SER A 260 20.01 3.14 4.56
C SER A 260 19.79 2.86 3.08
N LEU A 261 19.73 1.57 2.71
CA LEU A 261 19.51 1.07 1.36
C LEU A 261 18.00 0.96 1.02
N VAL A 262 17.22 1.98 1.39
CA VAL A 262 15.77 2.06 1.15
C VAL A 262 15.52 3.24 0.21
N GLU A 263 14.69 3.07 -0.81
CA GLU A 263 14.24 4.15 -1.69
C GLU A 263 12.71 4.30 -1.59
N THR A 264 12.20 5.52 -1.78
CA THR A 264 10.78 5.86 -1.57
C THR A 264 10.05 6.41 -2.80
N ALA A 265 10.56 6.24 -4.02
CA ALA A 265 10.01 6.91 -5.23
C ALA A 265 8.81 6.18 -5.87
N THR A 266 7.89 6.92 -6.51
CA THR A 266 6.75 6.35 -7.28
C THR A 266 6.50 6.98 -8.64
N SER A 267 5.91 6.16 -9.53
CA SER A 267 5.18 6.56 -10.73
C SER A 267 3.96 5.64 -10.87
N PHE A 268 2.77 6.23 -10.92
CA PHE A 268 1.47 5.55 -10.84
C PHE A 268 0.99 4.94 -12.15
N PHE A 269 1.38 5.53 -13.29
CA PHE A 269 0.92 5.10 -14.58
C PHE A 269 2.03 4.37 -15.32
N PHE A 270 1.68 3.18 -15.79
CA PHE A 270 2.42 2.50 -16.84
C PHE A 270 2.10 3.23 -18.13
N LEU A 271 2.77 4.35 -18.38
CA LEU A 271 2.72 4.97 -19.70
C LEU A 271 3.92 4.46 -20.48
N GLU A 272 3.64 3.69 -21.52
CA GLU A 272 4.59 3.33 -22.55
C GLU A 272 4.09 3.98 -23.83
N ASP A 273 4.89 4.88 -24.41
CA ASP A 273 4.55 5.64 -25.62
C ASP A 273 3.20 6.39 -25.57
N GLY A 274 2.82 6.87 -24.37
CA GLY A 274 1.57 7.59 -24.16
C GLY A 274 0.33 6.70 -24.03
N ALA A 275 0.50 5.37 -24.02
CA ALA A 275 -0.57 4.40 -23.79
C ALA A 275 -0.43 3.72 -22.42
N VAL A 276 -1.57 3.29 -21.87
CA VAL A 276 -1.61 2.51 -20.62
C VAL A 276 -1.06 1.10 -20.88
N ALA A 277 0.12 0.81 -20.36
CA ALA A 277 0.84 -0.45 -20.55
C ALA A 277 0.49 -1.53 -19.51
N ALA A 278 -0.20 -1.19 -18.43
CA ALA A 278 -0.69 -2.15 -17.44
C ALA A 278 -1.98 -1.66 -16.74
N PRO A 279 -2.83 -2.57 -16.22
CA PRO A 279 -4.04 -2.19 -15.49
C PRO A 279 -3.69 -1.30 -14.28
N GLY A 280 -4.46 -0.23 -14.11
CA GLY A 280 -4.32 0.70 -13.01
C GLY A 280 -5.68 1.15 -12.50
N TRP A 281 -5.78 1.28 -11.19
CA TRP A 281 -6.97 1.81 -10.52
C TRP A 281 -6.74 3.27 -10.17
N VAL A 282 -7.72 4.11 -10.50
CA VAL A 282 -7.70 5.53 -10.16
C VAL A 282 -8.89 5.82 -9.26
N ARG A 283 -8.64 6.47 -8.12
CA ARG A 283 -9.70 6.91 -7.22
C ARG A 283 -10.24 8.25 -7.69
N SER A 284 -11.57 8.38 -7.76
CA SER A 284 -12.22 9.66 -7.98
C SER A 284 -11.91 10.63 -6.84
N VAL A 285 -11.48 11.85 -7.19
CA VAL A 285 -11.22 12.92 -6.23
C VAL A 285 -12.56 13.60 -5.88
N PRO A 286 -12.94 13.68 -4.60
CA PRO A 286 -14.16 14.39 -4.20
C PRO A 286 -14.09 15.87 -4.61
N PHE A 287 -15.20 16.39 -5.14
CA PHE A 287 -15.33 17.83 -5.44
C PHE A 287 -15.09 18.62 -4.14
N GLU A 288 -14.12 19.55 -4.17
CA GLU A 288 -13.70 20.39 -3.03
C GLU A 288 -13.22 19.64 -1.77
N ASN A 289 -12.84 18.36 -1.88
CA ASN A 289 -12.43 17.54 -0.73
C ASN A 289 -13.46 17.43 0.41
N GLN A 290 -14.73 17.74 0.15
CA GLN A 290 -15.79 17.66 1.15
C GLN A 290 -16.61 16.38 0.99
N ARG A 291 -16.65 15.57 2.05
CA ARG A 291 -17.59 14.46 2.20
C ARG A 291 -18.38 14.70 3.48
N PHE A 292 -19.67 14.98 3.35
CA PHE A 292 -20.55 15.10 4.51
C PHE A 292 -21.84 14.31 4.28
N VAL A 293 -22.34 13.73 5.35
CA VAL A 293 -23.69 13.17 5.42
C VAL A 293 -24.46 14.04 6.39
N ARG A 294 -25.62 14.55 5.97
CA ARG A 294 -26.47 15.37 6.83
C ARG A 294 -27.82 14.72 7.02
N LEU A 295 -28.20 14.53 8.29
CA LEU A 295 -29.56 14.20 8.67
C LEU A 295 -30.33 15.50 8.87
N PHE A 296 -31.49 15.62 8.22
CA PHE A 296 -32.40 16.73 8.41
C PHE A 296 -33.84 16.23 8.34
N ARG A 297 -34.74 16.93 9.05
CA ARG A 297 -36.17 16.70 8.89
C ARG A 297 -36.65 17.52 7.68
N SER A 298 -37.18 16.85 6.67
CA SER A 298 -37.86 17.51 5.57
C SER A 298 -39.30 17.87 5.98
N ALA A 299 -39.77 19.03 5.54
CA ALA A 299 -41.19 19.36 5.63
C ALA A 299 -41.99 18.47 4.65
N PRO A 300 -43.26 18.16 4.95
CA PRO A 300 -44.10 17.45 4.01
C PRO A 300 -44.39 18.34 2.79
N PRO A 301 -44.47 17.78 1.56
CA PRO A 301 -44.68 18.55 0.33
C PRO A 301 -45.94 19.42 0.34
N SER A 302 -46.96 19.07 1.13
CA SER A 302 -48.17 19.87 1.31
C SER A 302 -47.90 21.19 2.01
N ASN A 303 -47.03 21.19 3.04
CA ASN A 303 -46.68 22.40 3.79
C ASN A 303 -45.80 23.32 2.94
N ASP A 304 -44.90 22.77 2.14
CA ASP A 304 -44.08 23.55 1.21
C ASP A 304 -44.95 24.21 0.13
N LYS A 305 -45.94 23.48 -0.42
CA LYS A 305 -46.90 24.03 -1.38
C LYS A 305 -47.78 25.11 -0.76
N LEU A 306 -48.24 24.90 0.47
CA LEU A 306 -49.04 25.90 1.20
C LEU A 306 -48.22 27.16 1.48
N ALA A 307 -46.98 27.01 1.97
CA ALA A 307 -46.08 28.12 2.25
C ALA A 307 -45.75 28.92 0.98
N LEU A 308 -45.51 28.22 -0.14
CA LEU A 308 -45.30 28.86 -1.43
C LEU A 308 -46.55 29.61 -1.91
N ALA A 309 -47.73 28.99 -1.84
CA ALA A 309 -48.98 29.62 -2.23
C ALA A 309 -49.30 30.87 -1.39
N LEU A 310 -49.12 30.78 -0.07
CA LEU A 310 -49.26 31.93 0.85
C LEU A 310 -48.25 33.03 0.49
N GLY A 311 -46.99 32.68 0.23
CA GLY A 311 -45.96 33.63 -0.19
C GLY A 311 -46.32 34.37 -1.48
N ILE A 312 -46.87 33.67 -2.47
CA ILE A 312 -47.35 34.28 -3.72
C ILE A 312 -48.50 35.26 -3.45
N ILE A 313 -49.51 34.84 -2.67
CA ILE A 313 -50.69 35.65 -2.37
C ILE A 313 -50.29 36.93 -1.60
N LEU A 314 -49.47 36.80 -0.56
CA LEU A 314 -48.96 37.94 0.22
C LEU A 314 -48.18 38.93 -0.65
N THR A 315 -47.34 38.43 -1.55
CA THR A 315 -46.57 39.24 -2.49
C THR A 315 -47.49 39.99 -3.47
N ALA A 316 -48.53 39.33 -3.98
CA ALA A 316 -49.51 39.96 -4.87
C ALA A 316 -50.32 41.05 -4.16
N ILE A 317 -50.80 40.78 -2.94
CA ILE A 317 -51.57 41.75 -2.14
C ILE A 317 -50.70 42.97 -1.80
N THR A 318 -49.48 42.76 -1.31
CA THR A 318 -48.56 43.86 -0.99
C THR A 318 -48.20 44.68 -2.21
N GLY A 319 -47.95 44.06 -3.37
CA GLY A 319 -47.75 44.76 -4.64
C GLY A 319 -48.96 45.60 -5.04
N LEU A 320 -50.17 45.06 -4.91
CA LEU A 320 -51.41 45.75 -5.25
C LEU A 320 -51.69 46.93 -4.29
N ILE A 321 -51.47 46.74 -2.98
CA ILE A 321 -51.53 47.82 -1.99
C ILE A 321 -50.49 48.90 -2.29
N ALA A 322 -49.25 48.53 -2.61
CA ALA A 322 -48.21 49.50 -2.95
C ALA A 322 -48.57 50.32 -4.20
N LEU A 323 -49.14 49.69 -5.23
CA LEU A 323 -49.65 50.37 -6.41
C LEU A 323 -50.80 51.33 -6.07
N LEU A 324 -51.73 50.91 -5.22
CA LEU A 324 -52.83 51.76 -4.75
C LEU A 324 -52.35 52.93 -3.91
N VAL A 325 -51.46 52.69 -2.94
CA VAL A 325 -50.85 53.74 -2.11
C VAL A 325 -50.10 54.73 -2.99
N ARG A 326 -49.38 54.26 -4.02
CA ARG A 326 -48.71 55.13 -4.99
C ARG A 326 -49.70 55.95 -5.82
N ALA A 327 -50.78 55.34 -6.30
CA ALA A 327 -51.80 56.03 -7.09
C ALA A 327 -52.58 57.07 -6.29
N PHE A 328 -52.76 56.84 -4.99
CA PHE A 328 -53.47 57.74 -4.07
C PHE A 328 -52.53 58.50 -3.12
N ALA A 329 -51.23 58.51 -3.38
CA ALA A 329 -50.22 59.09 -2.50
C ALA A 329 -50.50 60.56 -2.21
N ASP A 330 -50.91 61.33 -3.22
CA ASP A 330 -51.22 62.76 -3.08
C ASP A 330 -52.47 63.02 -2.22
N ARG A 331 -53.37 62.04 -2.09
CA ARG A 331 -54.57 62.12 -1.23
C ARG A 331 -54.32 61.58 0.17
N LEU A 332 -53.54 60.50 0.28
CA LEU A 332 -53.21 59.84 1.54
C LEU A 332 -52.14 60.61 2.32
N PHE A 333 -51.18 61.20 1.62
CA PHE A 333 -50.14 62.05 2.16
C PHE A 333 -50.34 63.46 1.62
N VAL A 334 -51.33 64.16 2.19
CA VAL A 334 -51.54 65.58 1.91
C VAL A 334 -50.26 66.32 2.31
N ARG A 335 -49.57 66.90 1.32
CA ARG A 335 -48.51 67.87 1.62
C ARG A 335 -49.15 68.99 2.42
N THR A 336 -48.81 69.09 3.70
CA THR A 336 -49.01 70.34 4.44
C THR A 336 -48.12 71.37 3.75
N CYS A 337 -48.70 72.18 2.87
CA CYS A 337 -48.02 73.37 2.39
C CYS A 337 -47.79 74.26 3.61
N ASP A 338 -46.55 74.31 4.09
CA ASP A 338 -46.10 75.45 4.88
C ASP A 338 -46.34 76.69 4.03
N SER A 339 -47.19 77.58 4.53
CA SER A 339 -47.69 78.78 3.86
C SER A 339 -46.64 79.90 3.73
N HIS A 340 -45.36 79.57 3.88
CA HIS A 340 -44.25 80.49 3.74
C HIS A 340 -43.25 79.99 2.73
N LEU A 341 -43.53 80.18 1.43
CA LEU A 341 -42.49 80.39 0.40
C LEU A 341 -43.15 80.97 -0.88
N PRO A 342 -42.66 82.09 -1.43
CA PRO A 342 -43.31 82.81 -2.51
C PRO A 342 -43.03 82.16 -3.86
N GLN A 343 -44.06 82.04 -4.69
CA GLN A 343 -43.94 81.61 -6.09
C GLN A 343 -43.32 82.74 -6.92
N SER A 344 -42.17 82.49 -7.53
CA SER A 344 -41.64 83.29 -8.63
C SER A 344 -41.76 82.51 -9.94
N ARG A 345 -42.08 83.26 -11.00
CA ARG A 345 -42.18 82.81 -12.40
C ARG A 345 -40.84 82.37 -12.96
#